data_AF-A0A392TC26-F1
#
_entry.id   AF-A0A392TC26-F1
#
_cell.length_a   1.000
_cell.length_b   1.000
_cell.length_c   1.000
_cell.angle_alpha   90.00
_cell.angle_beta   90.00
_cell.angle_gamma   90.00
#
_symmetry.space_group_name_H-M   'P 1'
#
loop_
_entity.id
_entity.type
_entity.pdbx_description
1 polymer ?
#
loop_
_entity_poly.entity_id
_entity_poly.type
_entity_poly.pdbx_seq_one_letter_code
_entity_poly.pdbx_strand_id
1 'polypeptide(L)' 'MNVLEFANAFDALGETIPDENLVSKILRSLPKRFDIKVTAIEEAQDLSSMRVDELIGSLQTFELGINQRNEKKNKSIAF' A
#
# COMPACT_ATOMS: atom_id res chain seq x y z
N MET A 1 -6.38 7.03 8.17
CA MET A 1 -6.22 6.99 6.71
C MET A 1 -6.04 5.55 6.30
N ASN A 2 -7.13 4.95 5.82
CA ASN A 2 -7.23 3.55 5.39
C ASN A 2 -6.91 3.46 3.89
N VAL A 3 -6.44 2.30 3.42
CA VAL A 3 -6.11 2.06 2.00
C VAL A 3 -7.28 2.38 1.04
N LEU A 4 -8.52 2.22 1.50
CA LEU A 4 -9.74 2.55 0.75
C LEU A 4 -9.96 4.06 0.54
N GLU A 5 -9.60 4.91 1.51
CA GLU A 5 -9.67 6.37 1.33
C GLU A 5 -8.66 6.83 0.28
N PHE A 6 -7.55 6.09 0.18
CA PHE A 6 -6.53 6.29 -0.83
C PHE A 6 -7.08 5.99 -2.22
N ALA A 7 -7.62 4.78 -2.43
CA ALA A 7 -8.24 4.38 -3.69
C ALA A 7 -9.29 5.39 -4.16
N ASN A 8 -10.15 5.84 -3.24
CA ASN A 8 -11.24 6.77 -3.55
C ASN A 8 -10.73 8.18 -3.93
N ALA A 9 -9.65 8.66 -3.29
CA ALA A 9 -9.02 9.93 -3.64
C ALA A 9 -8.39 9.90 -5.04
N PHE A 10 -7.94 8.73 -5.50
CA PHE A 10 -7.41 8.54 -6.85
C PHE A 10 -8.49 8.41 -7.91
N ASP A 11 -9.59 7.71 -7.60
CA ASP A 11 -10.76 7.60 -8.48
C ASP A 11 -11.42 8.97 -8.73
N ALA A 12 -11.47 9.82 -7.70
CA ALA A 12 -11.98 11.19 -7.77
C ALA A 12 -11.15 12.13 -8.68
N LEU A 13 -9.95 11.73 -9.11
CA LEU A 13 -9.08 12.56 -9.95
C LEU A 13 -9.54 12.60 -11.42
N GLY A 14 -10.44 11.70 -11.85
CA GLY A 14 -11.27 11.84 -13.07
C GLY A 14 -10.54 11.84 -14.43
N GLU A 15 -9.21 11.85 -14.46
CA GLU A 15 -8.42 11.69 -15.67
C GLU A 15 -8.12 10.21 -15.92
N THR A 16 -8.13 9.80 -17.20
CA THR A 16 -7.68 8.48 -17.67
C THR A 16 -6.16 8.36 -17.49
N ILE A 17 -5.72 8.30 -16.24
CA ILE A 17 -4.33 8.13 -15.86
C ILE A 17 -3.99 6.64 -16.04
N PRO A 18 -2.90 6.30 -16.76
CA PRO A 18 -2.50 4.92 -16.91
C PRO A 18 -2.14 4.31 -15.54
N ASP A 19 -2.44 3.03 -15.35
CA ASP A 19 -2.23 2.30 -14.09
C ASP A 19 -0.83 2.51 -13.50
N GLU A 20 0.22 2.49 -14.32
CA GLU A 20 1.61 2.72 -13.89
C GLU A 20 1.81 4.05 -13.15
N ASN A 21 1.16 5.12 -13.64
CA ASN A 21 1.31 6.46 -13.13
C ASN A 21 0.45 6.63 -11.86
N LEU A 22 -0.67 5.92 -11.80
CA LEU A 22 -1.51 5.88 -10.61
C LEU A 22 -0.84 5.09 -9.47
N VAL A 23 -0.27 3.92 -9.78
CA VAL A 23 0.52 3.09 -8.86
C VAL A 23 1.69 3.90 -8.27
N SER A 24 2.46 4.60 -9.11
CA SER A 24 3.56 5.46 -8.64
C SER A 24 3.07 6.56 -7.71
N LYS A 25 1.96 7.24 -8.04
CA LYS A 25 1.38 8.28 -7.18
C LYS A 25 0.85 7.72 -5.86
N ILE A 26 0.21 6.55 -5.88
CA ILE A 26 -0.26 5.86 -4.68
C ILE A 26 0.92 5.57 -3.77
N LEU A 27 1.94 4.86 -4.28
CA LEU A 27 3.12 4.47 -3.51
C LEU A 27 3.83 5.68 -2.90
N ARG A 28 3.98 6.77 -3.67
CA ARG A 28 4.60 8.01 -3.20
C ARG A 28 3.82 8.72 -2.10
N SER A 29 2.50 8.55 -2.08
CA SER A 29 1.62 9.20 -1.11
C SER A 29 1.39 8.33 0.14
N LEU A 30 1.82 7.06 0.12
CA LEU A 30 1.70 6.16 1.27
C LEU A 30 2.56 6.62 2.46
N PRO A 31 2.08 6.42 3.70
CA PRO A 31 2.87 6.72 4.88
C PRO A 31 4.07 5.77 5.04
N LYS A 32 5.14 6.26 5.70
CA LYS A 32 6.44 5.55 5.85
C LYS A 32 6.39 4.12 6.38
N ARG A 33 5.31 3.71 7.03
CA ARG A 33 5.09 2.31 7.44
C ARG A 33 5.00 1.33 6.27
N PHE A 34 4.71 1.84 5.07
CA PHE A 34 4.67 1.08 3.82
C PHE A 34 5.98 1.15 3.02
N ASP A 35 7.00 1.92 3.43
CA ASP A 35 8.29 2.03 2.72
C ASP A 35 8.86 0.66 2.38
N ILE A 36 8.86 -0.28 3.34
CA ILE A 36 9.38 -1.64 3.15
C ILE A 36 8.66 -2.36 2.00
N LYS A 37 7.36 -2.17 1.87
CA LYS A 37 6.55 -2.75 0.79
C LYS A 37 6.82 -2.02 -0.53
N VAL A 38 6.90 -0.68 -0.50
CA VAL A 38 7.21 0.15 -1.68
C VAL A 38 8.56 -0.26 -2.26
N THR A 39 9.61 -0.32 -1.42
CA THR A 39 10.95 -0.78 -1.81
C THR A 39 10.92 -2.19 -2.39
N ALA A 40 10.19 -3.13 -1.78
CA ALA A 40 10.09 -4.49 -2.32
C ALA A 40 9.41 -4.53 -3.70
N ILE A 41 8.44 -3.65 -3.96
CA ILE A 41 7.78 -3.54 -5.27
C ILE A 41 8.72 -2.87 -6.29
N GLU A 42 9.46 -1.84 -5.88
CA GLU A 42 10.50 -1.19 -6.71
C GLU A 42 11.64 -2.15 -7.06
N GLU A 43 12.13 -2.93 -6.10
CA GLU A 43 13.17 -3.94 -6.31
C GLU A 43 12.69 -5.12 -7.18
N ALA A 44 11.39 -5.46 -7.11
CA ALA A 44 10.79 -6.48 -7.97
C ALA A 44 10.60 -6.03 -9.43
N GLN A 45 10.93 -4.77 -9.77
CA GLN A 45 10.93 -4.20 -11.12
C GLN A 45 9.55 -4.10 -11.82
N ASP A 46 8.44 -4.46 -11.14
CA ASP A 46 7.13 -4.67 -11.79
C ASP A 46 6.14 -3.50 -11.66
N LEU A 47 6.60 -2.30 -11.30
CA LEU A 47 5.73 -1.11 -11.17
C LEU A 47 4.99 -0.74 -12.46
N SER A 48 5.59 -1.00 -13.64
CA SER A 48 4.97 -0.67 -14.93
C SER A 48 3.88 -1.66 -15.37
N SER A 49 3.84 -2.88 -14.83
CA SER A 49 2.82 -3.88 -15.19
C SER A 49 1.79 -4.10 -14.10
N MET A 50 2.03 -3.57 -12.90
CA MET A 50 1.14 -3.73 -11.76
C MET A 50 -0.16 -2.95 -11.97
N ARG A 51 -1.30 -3.62 -11.84
CA ARG A 51 -2.62 -2.97 -11.84
C ARG A 51 -2.89 -2.30 -10.50
N VAL A 52 -3.67 -1.22 -10.54
CA VAL A 52 -4.06 -0.49 -9.33
C VAL A 52 -4.84 -1.39 -8.36
N ASP A 53 -5.71 -2.25 -8.88
CA ASP A 53 -6.52 -3.18 -8.08
C ASP A 53 -5.63 -4.18 -7.31
N GLU A 54 -4.59 -4.71 -7.97
CA GLU A 54 -3.60 -5.60 -7.34
C GLU A 54 -2.78 -4.85 -6.29
N LEU A 55 -2.40 -3.60 -6.54
CA LEU A 55 -1.71 -2.78 -5.56
C LEU A 55 -2.57 -2.56 -4.31
N ILE A 56 -3.84 -2.19 -4.48
CA ILE A 56 -4.78 -1.98 -3.37
C ILE A 56 -4.92 -3.26 -2.54
N GLY A 57 -5.14 -4.43 -3.18
CA GLY A 57 -5.24 -5.71 -2.47
C GLY A 57 -3.95 -6.09 -1.74
N SER A 58 -2.80 -5.81 -2.34
CA SER A 58 -1.48 -6.05 -1.74
C SER A 58 -1.21 -5.16 -0.53
N LEU A 59 -1.66 -3.89 -0.59
CA LEU A 59 -1.57 -2.93 0.52
C LEU A 59 -2.53 -3.29 1.65
N GLN A 60 -3.77 -3.69 1.36
CA GLN A 60 -4.72 -4.15 2.37
C GLN A 60 -4.20 -5.38 3.12
N THR A 61 -3.67 -6.37 2.38
CA THR A 61 -3.08 -7.57 2.97
C THR A 61 -1.87 -7.23 3.85
N PHE A 62 -1.05 -6.28 3.40
CA PHE A 62 0.11 -5.83 4.18
C PHE A 62 -0.29 -5.05 5.42
N GLU A 63 -1.30 -4.17 5.34
CA GLU A 63 -1.84 -3.44 6.49
C GLU A 63 -2.41 -4.40 7.55
N LEU A 64 -3.13 -5.45 7.11
CA LEU A 64 -3.61 -6.53 7.99
C LEU A 64 -2.43 -7.27 8.67
N GLY A 65 -1.38 -7.59 7.91
CA GLY A 65 -0.18 -8.25 8.44
C GLY A 65 0.62 -7.39 9.43
N ILE A 66 0.74 -6.07 9.17
CA ILE A 66 1.37 -5.13 10.11
C ILE A 66 0.56 -5.05 11.40
N ASN A 67 -0.77 -4.94 11.31
CA ASN A 67 -1.64 -4.89 12.48
C ASN A 67 -1.50 -6.15 13.34
N GLN A 68 -1.47 -7.34 12.72
CA GLN A 68 -1.24 -8.60 13.45
C GLN A 68 0.15 -8.66 14.12
N ARG A 69 1.20 -8.14 13.48
CA ARG A 69 2.55 -8.09 14.07
C ARG A 69 2.64 -7.08 15.21
N ASN A 70 1.95 -5.94 15.13
CA ASN A 70 1.85 -4.98 16.22
C ASN A 70 1.05 -5.53 17.40
N GLU A 71 -0.01 -6.30 17.16
CA GLU A 71 -0.80 -6.90 18.23
C GLU A 71 0.01 -7.96 19.01
N LYS A 72 0.83 -8.75 18.31
CA LYS A 72 1.75 -9.72 18.96
C LYS A 72 2.83 -9.04 19.82
N LYS A 73 3.30 -7.86 19.45
CA LYS A 73 4.26 -7.09 20.28
C LYS A 73 3.65 -6.57 21.58
N ASN A 74 2.35 -6.31 21.63
CA ASN A 74 1.67 -5.80 22.83
C ASN A 74 1.30 -6.88 23.85
N LYS A 75 1.36 -8.17 23.49
CA LYS A 75 1.03 -9.29 24.39
C LYS A 75 2.23 -9.89 25.14
N SER A 76 3.44 -9.31 25.01
CA SER A 76 4.66 -9.84 25.63
C SER A 76 5.25 -8.91 26.69
N ILE A 77 4.42 -8.41 27.63
CA ILE A 77 4.92 -8.00 28.95
C ILE A 77 3.87 -8.39 29.99
N ALA A 78 3.97 -9.62 30.47
CA ALA A 78 3.54 -9.98 31.82
C ALA A 78 4.68 -10.79 32.40
N PHE A 79 5.47 -10.13 33.25
CA PHE A 79 6.45 -10.77 34.14
C PHE A 79 5.73 -11.45 35.30
#